data_AF-A0A6I0EMC4-F1
#
_entry.id   AF-A0A6I0EMC4-F1
#
_cell.length_a   1.000
_cell.length_b   1.000
_cell.length_c   1.000
_cell.angle_alpha   90.00
_cell.angle_beta   90.00
_cell.angle_gamma   90.00
#
_symmetry.space_group_name_H-M   'P 1'
#
loop_
_entity.id
_entity.type
_entity.pdbx_description
1 polymer ?
#
loop_
_entity_poly.entity_id
_entity_poly.type
_entity_poly.pdbx_seq_one_letter_code
_entity_poly.pdbx_strand_id
1 'polypeptide(L)' 'MATIALKTLSNTAGLVGEFITEARLDALNAALEARGLDASRIISIFEVPGQPVANAHPARYRVLYRQR' A
#
# COMPACT_ATOMS: atom_id res chain seq x y z
N MET A 1 -20.94 40.36 -11.78
CA MET A 1 -19.76 39.85 -11.06
C MET A 1 -20.04 38.39 -10.71
N ALA A 2 -19.31 37.44 -11.31
CA ALA A 2 -19.50 36.01 -11.07
C ALA A 2 -18.23 35.42 -10.45
N THR A 3 -18.34 35.00 -9.19
CA THR A 3 -17.24 34.38 -8.45
C THR A 3 -17.18 32.90 -8.83
N ILE A 4 -16.11 32.50 -9.52
CA ILE A 4 -15.83 31.10 -9.84
C ILE A 4 -15.27 30.46 -8.57
N ALA A 5 -16.04 29.57 -7.95
CA ALA A 5 -15.56 28.73 -6.87
C ALA A 5 -14.52 27.76 -7.46
N LEU A 6 -13.23 28.01 -7.21
CA LEU A 6 -12.18 27.04 -7.45
C LEU A 6 -12.41 25.85 -6.52
N LYS A 7 -13.06 24.81 -7.03
CA LYS A 7 -13.10 23.51 -6.37
C LYS A 7 -11.67 22.99 -6.36
N THR A 8 -10.96 23.17 -5.26
CA THR A 8 -9.62 22.62 -5.05
C THR A 8 -9.72 21.11 -5.22
N LEU A 9 -9.29 20.60 -6.37
CA LEU A 9 -9.08 19.17 -6.57
C LEU A 9 -7.85 18.82 -5.74
N SER A 10 -8.09 18.32 -4.51
CA SER A 10 -7.04 17.82 -3.64
C SER A 10 -6.23 16.78 -4.40
N ASN A 11 -4.98 17.09 -4.69
CA ASN A 11 -4.05 16.20 -5.36
C ASN A 11 -3.77 14.99 -4.45
N THR A 12 -4.49 13.89 -4.67
CA THR A 12 -4.38 12.63 -3.90
C THR A 12 -3.08 11.87 -4.19
N ALA A 13 -2.27 12.32 -5.15
CA ALA A 13 -1.05 11.65 -5.59
C ALA A 13 0.00 11.45 -4.47
N GLY A 14 -0.11 12.16 -3.34
CA GLY A 14 0.75 11.98 -2.17
C GLY A 14 0.11 11.28 -0.97
N LEU A 15 -1.15 10.81 -1.07
CA LEU A 15 -1.89 10.24 0.06
C LEU A 15 -1.83 8.71 0.14
N VAL A 16 -1.39 8.05 -0.92
CA VAL A 16 -1.29 6.59 -0.98
C VAL A 16 0.18 6.17 -0.94
N GLY A 17 0.53 5.36 0.05
CA GLY A 17 1.81 4.68 0.15
C GLY A 17 1.71 3.23 -0.32
N GLU A 18 2.88 2.66 -0.63
CA GLU A 18 3.01 1.27 -1.02
C GLU A 18 4.24 0.65 -0.35
N PHE A 19 4.13 -0.61 0.06
CA PHE A 19 5.30 -1.43 0.37
C PHE A 19 5.08 -2.89 -0.04
N ILE A 20 6.19 -3.62 -0.14
CA ILE A 20 6.20 -5.04 -0.47
C ILE A 20 6.82 -5.81 0.71
N THR A 21 6.23 -6.94 1.07
CA THR A 21 6.72 -7.85 2.10
C THR A 21 6.56 -9.30 1.63
N GLU A 22 7.19 -10.27 2.29
CA GLU A 22 6.99 -11.70 1.99
C GLU A 22 5.52 -12.09 2.12
N ALA A 23 5.06 -13.07 1.33
CA ALA A 23 3.71 -13.62 1.42
C ALA A 23 3.56 -14.56 2.65
N ARG A 24 3.90 -14.04 3.83
CA ARG A 24 3.73 -14.69 5.14
C ARG A 24 2.99 -13.73 6.05
N LEU A 25 1.99 -14.24 6.77
CA LEU A 25 1.15 -13.42 7.62
C LEU A 25 1.95 -12.72 8.73
N ASP A 26 2.91 -13.41 9.34
CA ASP A 26 3.79 -12.83 10.36
C ASP A 26 4.67 -11.70 9.81
N ALA A 27 5.23 -11.88 8.60
CA ALA A 27 6.03 -10.86 7.93
C ALA A 27 5.20 -9.64 7.53
N LEU A 28 3.93 -9.85 7.18
CA LEU A 28 2.98 -8.77 6.92
C LEU A 28 2.65 -8.00 8.19
N ASN A 29 2.28 -8.70 9.27
CA ASN A 29 1.94 -8.07 10.54
C ASN A 29 3.12 -7.26 11.10
N ALA A 30 4.33 -7.84 11.10
CA ALA A 30 5.55 -7.13 11.52
C ALA A 30 5.84 -5.90 10.63
N ALA A 31 5.62 -6.00 9.32
CA ALA A 31 5.85 -4.88 8.40
C ALA A 31 4.83 -3.75 8.57
N LEU A 32 3.58 -4.07 8.92
CA LEU A 32 2.54 -3.10 9.27
C LEU A 32 2.85 -2.41 10.59
N GLU A 33 3.20 -3.18 11.62
CA GLU A 33 3.55 -2.68 12.95
C GLU A 33 4.78 -1.76 12.91
N ALA A 34 5.85 -2.17 12.24
CA ALA A 34 7.07 -1.36 12.09
C ALA A 34 6.82 -0.01 11.39
N ARG A 35 5.72 0.12 10.65
CA ARG A 35 5.30 1.35 9.97
C ARG A 35 4.20 2.11 10.70
N GLY A 36 3.73 1.60 11.85
CA GLY A 36 2.60 2.17 12.59
C GLY A 36 1.32 2.19 11.74
N LEU A 37 1.12 1.19 10.88
CA LEU A 37 -0.06 1.08 10.03
C LEU A 37 -1.13 0.24 10.72
N ASP A 38 -2.27 0.86 11.00
CA ASP A 38 -3.47 0.15 11.43
C ASP A 38 -4.29 -0.34 10.22
N ALA A 39 -5.17 -1.32 10.47
CA ALA A 39 -5.98 -1.93 9.42
C ALA A 39 -6.92 -0.95 8.70
N SER A 40 -7.38 0.13 9.33
CA SER A 40 -8.28 1.12 8.71
C SER A 40 -7.58 1.97 7.64
N ARG A 41 -6.25 2.05 7.69
CA ARG A 41 -5.43 2.74 6.69
C ARG A 41 -5.08 1.86 5.50
N ILE A 42 -5.31 0.55 5.59
CA ILE A 42 -5.06 -0.37 4.48
C ILE A 42 -6.14 -0.17 3.42
N ILE A 43 -5.71 0.09 2.19
CA ILE A 43 -6.59 0.21 1.03
C ILE A 43 -6.75 -1.17 0.40
N SER A 44 -5.64 -1.89 0.22
CA SER A 44 -5.65 -3.22 -0.39
C SER A 44 -4.36 -3.97 -0.06
N ILE A 45 -4.49 -5.29 0.04
CA ILE A 45 -3.39 -6.23 0.08
C ILE A 45 -3.65 -7.23 -1.03
N PHE A 46 -2.68 -7.42 -1.91
CA PHE A 46 -2.74 -8.46 -2.93
C PHE A 46 -1.44 -9.22 -3.01
N GLU A 47 -1.59 -10.49 -3.34
CA GLU A 47 -0.47 -11.38 -3.56
C GLU A 47 0.16 -11.11 -4.93
N VAL A 48 1.47 -10.93 -4.92
CA VAL A 48 2.32 -10.93 -6.10
C VAL A 48 2.92 -12.33 -6.17
N PRO A 49 2.49 -13.18 -7.13
CA PRO A 49 2.95 -14.55 -7.22
C PRO A 49 4.45 -14.60 -7.45
N GLY A 50 5.10 -15.54 -6.76
CA GLY A 50 6.52 -15.83 -6.97
C GLY A 50 6.78 -16.44 -8.35
N GLN A 51 8.00 -16.31 -8.84
CA GLN A 51 8.41 -16.98 -10.08
C GLN A 51 9.00 -18.36 -9.75
N PRO A 52 8.55 -19.46 -10.38
CA PRO A 52 8.99 -20.82 -10.05
C PRO A 52 10.34 -21.24 -10.65
N VAL A 53 11.01 -20.38 -11.43
CA VAL A 53 12.25 -20.73 -12.15
C VAL A 53 13.48 -20.40 -11.28
N ALA A 54 14.63 -21.02 -11.56
CA ALA A 54 15.88 -21.07 -10.77
C ALA A 54 16.38 -19.78 -10.06
N ASN A 55 15.90 -18.58 -10.43
CA ASN A 55 16.06 -17.33 -9.66
C ASN A 55 14.74 -16.93 -8.98
N ALA A 56 14.15 -17.88 -8.25
CA ALA A 56 12.78 -17.75 -7.75
C ALA A 56 12.69 -16.59 -6.75
N HIS A 57 11.86 -15.61 -7.07
CA HIS A 57 11.39 -14.69 -6.05
C HIS A 57 10.25 -15.38 -5.29
N PRO A 58 10.29 -15.41 -3.94
CA PRO A 58 9.17 -15.93 -3.17
C PRO A 58 7.93 -15.08 -3.45
N ALA A 59 6.75 -15.65 -3.24
CA ALA A 59 5.51 -14.87 -3.26
C ALA A 59 5.59 -13.72 -2.25
N ARG A 60 4.99 -12.58 -2.60
CA ARG A 60 5.05 -11.34 -1.81
C ARG A 60 3.66 -10.75 -1.66
N TYR A 61 3.41 -10.02 -0.58
CA TYR A 61 2.28 -9.12 -0.51
C TYR A 61 2.70 -7.72 -0.92
N ARG A 62 1.88 -7.11 -1.77
CA ARG A 62 1.94 -5.69 -2.07
C ARG A 62 0.80 -5.02 -1.33
N VAL A 63 1.15 -4.07 -0.47
CA VAL A 63 0.22 -3.40 0.45
C VAL A 63 0.10 -1.95 0.04
N LEU A 64 -1.13 -1.54 -0.26
CA LEU A 64 -1.49 -0.15 -0.52
C LEU A 64 -2.14 0.42 0.73
N TYR A 65 -1.69 1.58 1.17
CA TYR A 65 -2.16 2.19 2.41
C TYR A 65 -2.26 3.71 2.32
N ARG A 66 -3.04 4.32 3.22
CA ARG A 66 -3.16 5.77 3.36
C ARG A 66 -2.04 6.33 4.24
N GLN A 67 -1.35 7.36 3.77
CA GLN A 67 -0.25 8.02 4.47
C GLN A 67 -0.70 8.80 5.72
N ARG A 68 -1.97 9.21 5.79
CA ARG A 68 -2.58 9.92 6.91
C ARG A 68 -4.00 9.44 7.14
#